data_AF-A0A9P7MXI2-F1
#
_entry.id   AF-A0A9P7MXI2-F1
#
_cell.length_a   1.000
_cell.length_b   1.000
_cell.length_c   1.000
_cell.angle_alpha   90.00
_cell.angle_beta   90.00
_cell.angle_gamma   90.00
#
_symmetry.space_group_name_H-M   'P 1'
#
loop_
_entity.id
_entity.type
_entity.pdbx_description
1 polymer ?
#
loop_
_entity_poly.entity_id
_entity_poly.type
_entity_poly.pdbx_seq_one_letter_code
_entity_poly.pdbx_strand_id
1 'polypeptide(L)'
;MGSTDFGNFNDFCKGSTLPVCNLFSGPAHNQNGPWEGCQLRGIPLSGGRHLGNLGSILLCAVAIVISVLLILKSEKKRAAVGRREMQMFLVGYILISICEIFSVGVFPLNSTVRVVFSAIHIGLITATTWILMTNAIIGYQLIDDGTPLSISLVLVSAVVLFIGTGYIALDTGLQWTSYWDSSYELPNRNIALYVLYQLIPLICLVAFFVLETILILRILGEIRPLAYLIGAALLFAIGQVFNYAISRYICDGTSGKIDGALFETLFTLLAVVVIWVFWSSITEDDWPIQTTTTYEP
;
A
#
# COMPACT_ATOMS: atom_id res chain seq x y z
N MET A 1 -12.09 28.83 18.12
CA MET A 1 -10.80 28.12 18.09
C MET A 1 -10.75 27.38 16.76
N GLY A 2 -9.84 27.75 15.86
CA GLY A 2 -9.76 27.11 14.54
C GLY A 2 -9.38 25.65 14.73
N SER A 3 -10.32 24.72 14.52
CA SER A 3 -10.04 23.29 14.60
C SER A 3 -9.10 22.94 13.45
N THR A 4 -7.97 22.31 13.76
CA THR A 4 -7.13 21.72 12.72
C THR A 4 -7.85 20.50 12.13
N ASP A 5 -7.83 20.36 10.80
CA ASP A 5 -8.39 19.19 10.10
C ASP A 5 -7.62 17.89 10.37
N PHE A 6 -6.52 17.99 11.12
CA PHE A 6 -5.72 16.87 11.55
C PHE A 6 -6.55 15.83 12.32
N GLY A 7 -6.56 14.60 11.82
CA GLY A 7 -7.32 13.50 12.40
C GLY A 7 -8.74 13.36 11.89
N ASN A 8 -9.27 14.30 11.10
CA ASN A 8 -10.62 14.23 10.56
C ASN A 8 -10.64 13.38 9.27
N PHE A 9 -11.57 12.43 9.15
CA PHE A 9 -11.71 11.57 7.98
C PHE A 9 -12.91 11.89 7.08
N ASN A 10 -13.84 12.76 7.54
CA ASN A 10 -15.04 13.12 6.80
C ASN A 10 -14.75 13.45 5.32
N ASP A 11 -13.84 14.40 5.06
CA ASP A 11 -13.64 14.89 3.69
C ASP A 11 -12.95 13.86 2.81
N PHE A 12 -12.05 13.05 3.38
CA PHE A 12 -11.42 11.93 2.67
C PHE A 12 -12.45 10.90 2.24
N CYS A 13 -13.33 10.50 3.17
CA CYS A 13 -14.35 9.50 2.92
C CYS A 13 -15.51 10.01 2.05
N LYS A 14 -15.78 11.32 2.08
CA LYS A 14 -16.69 11.99 1.15
C LYS A 14 -16.18 11.93 -0.28
N GLY A 15 -14.87 12.06 -0.47
CA GLY A 15 -14.23 12.19 -1.77
C GLY A 15 -13.74 10.89 -2.40
N SER A 16 -13.51 9.84 -1.60
CA SER A 16 -12.72 8.67 -2.02
C SER A 16 -13.21 7.40 -1.32
N THR A 17 -13.06 6.25 -1.99
CA THR A 17 -13.24 4.96 -1.32
C THR A 17 -11.95 4.51 -0.66
N LEU A 18 -11.95 4.43 0.67
CA LEU A 18 -10.78 4.06 1.47
C LEU A 18 -11.15 2.92 2.42
N PRO A 19 -10.21 2.03 2.77
CA PRO A 19 -10.47 0.96 3.73
C PRO A 19 -10.91 1.52 5.11
N VAL A 20 -10.38 2.68 5.50
CA VAL A 20 -10.70 3.33 6.78
C VAL A 20 -12.15 3.80 6.86
N CYS A 21 -12.78 4.15 5.74
CA CYS A 21 -14.16 4.63 5.72
C CYS A 21 -15.17 3.55 6.13
N ASN A 22 -14.87 2.27 5.88
CA ASN A 22 -15.71 1.18 6.37
C ASN A 22 -15.74 1.09 7.92
N LEU A 23 -14.75 1.68 8.61
CA LEU A 23 -14.66 1.63 10.07
C LEU A 23 -15.57 2.66 10.75
N PHE A 24 -15.96 3.73 10.04
CA PHE A 24 -16.70 4.86 10.62
C PHE A 24 -18.18 4.91 10.22
N SER A 25 -18.62 4.01 9.33
CA SER A 25 -19.97 3.99 8.74
C SER A 25 -20.88 2.92 9.36
N GLY A 26 -20.79 2.75 10.68
CA GLY A 26 -21.69 1.86 11.43
C GLY A 26 -23.16 2.27 11.29
N PRO A 27 -24.11 1.31 11.32
CA PRO A 27 -23.93 -0.13 11.49
C PRO A 27 -23.63 -0.88 10.18
N ALA A 28 -23.69 -0.20 9.03
CA ALA A 28 -23.59 -0.85 7.73
C ALA A 28 -22.14 -1.16 7.31
N HIS A 29 -21.16 -0.46 7.89
CA HIS A 29 -19.72 -0.60 7.64
C HIS A 29 -19.43 -0.69 6.15
N ASN A 30 -19.75 0.37 5.42
CA ASN A 30 -19.57 0.47 3.98
C ASN A 30 -18.94 1.83 3.58
N GLN A 31 -18.78 2.07 2.29
CA GLN A 31 -18.17 3.32 1.81
C GLN A 31 -19.11 4.54 1.91
N ASN A 32 -20.39 4.32 2.23
CA ASN A 32 -21.44 5.33 2.36
C ASN A 32 -21.75 5.58 3.84
N GLY A 33 -20.94 6.41 4.50
CA GLY A 33 -21.14 6.80 5.89
C GLY A 33 -21.98 8.08 6.06
N PRO A 34 -21.92 8.72 7.24
CA PRO A 34 -22.58 10.01 7.50
C PRO A 34 -22.02 11.18 6.67
N TRP A 35 -20.92 10.96 5.93
CA TRP A 35 -20.37 11.90 4.96
C TRP A 35 -21.15 11.85 3.63
N GLU A 36 -21.76 12.96 3.22
CA GLU A 36 -22.58 13.05 2.01
C GLU A 36 -21.73 13.05 0.71
N GLY A 37 -21.27 11.87 0.27
CA GLY A 37 -20.44 11.68 -0.92
C GLY A 37 -21.14 11.01 -2.11
N CYS A 38 -20.46 10.96 -3.26
CA CYS A 38 -20.91 10.18 -4.40
C CYS A 38 -20.90 8.68 -4.07
N GLN A 39 -22.04 8.02 -4.25
CA GLN A 39 -22.17 6.59 -3.95
C GLN A 39 -21.80 5.74 -5.16
N LEU A 40 -20.81 4.85 -4.98
CA LEU A 40 -20.50 3.83 -5.97
C LEU A 40 -21.65 2.81 -6.04
N ARG A 41 -22.30 2.76 -7.20
CA ARG A 41 -23.41 1.84 -7.52
C ARG A 41 -22.93 0.60 -8.27
N GLY A 42 -21.85 0.72 -9.05
CA GLY A 42 -21.24 -0.40 -9.77
C GLY A 42 -22.24 -1.22 -10.60
N ILE A 43 -22.11 -2.55 -10.54
CA ILE A 43 -22.95 -3.50 -11.26
C ILE A 43 -24.04 -4.04 -10.32
N PRO A 44 -25.33 -3.99 -10.70
CA PRO A 44 -26.40 -4.59 -9.91
C PRO A 44 -26.34 -6.12 -9.94
N LEU A 45 -26.53 -6.73 -8.77
CA LEU A 45 -26.62 -8.16 -8.53
C LEU A 45 -28.04 -8.53 -8.07
N SER A 46 -28.35 -9.84 -8.09
CA SER A 46 -29.61 -10.35 -7.53
C SER A 46 -29.80 -9.97 -6.05
N GLY A 47 -31.04 -9.61 -5.69
CA GLY A 47 -31.41 -9.28 -4.31
C GLY A 47 -31.06 -7.85 -3.87
N GLY A 48 -31.00 -6.88 -4.80
CA GLY A 48 -30.71 -5.48 -4.48
C GLY A 48 -29.26 -5.23 -4.01
N ARG A 49 -28.36 -6.19 -4.25
CA ARG A 49 -26.93 -6.07 -3.97
C ARG A 49 -26.23 -5.47 -5.17
N HIS A 50 -25.03 -4.94 -4.93
CA HIS A 50 -24.22 -4.34 -5.99
C HIS A 50 -22.77 -4.78 -5.82
N LEU A 51 -22.07 -4.92 -6.94
CA LEU A 51 -20.61 -5.07 -7.00
C LEU A 51 -20.03 -3.74 -7.45
N GLY A 52 -19.48 -2.98 -6.51
CA GLY A 52 -18.77 -1.74 -6.82
C GLY A 52 -17.34 -1.99 -7.29
N ASN A 53 -16.71 -0.93 -7.81
CA ASN A 53 -15.28 -0.85 -8.06
C ASN A 53 -14.63 -2.09 -8.74
N LEU A 54 -15.33 -2.67 -9.72
CA LEU A 54 -14.87 -3.88 -10.44
C LEU A 54 -13.46 -3.71 -11.01
N GLY A 55 -13.13 -2.52 -11.49
CA GLY A 55 -11.81 -2.29 -12.06
C GLY A 55 -10.68 -2.36 -11.02
N SER A 56 -10.87 -1.82 -9.80
CA SER A 56 -9.88 -2.00 -8.71
C SER A 56 -9.73 -3.50 -8.39
N ILE A 57 -10.84 -4.25 -8.27
CA ILE A 57 -10.79 -5.71 -8.05
C ILE A 57 -9.95 -6.43 -9.12
N LEU A 58 -10.20 -6.14 -10.40
CA LEU A 58 -9.48 -6.76 -11.51
C LEU A 58 -8.00 -6.36 -11.50
N LEU A 59 -7.69 -5.11 -11.21
CA LEU A 59 -6.31 -4.65 -11.11
C LEU A 59 -5.59 -5.23 -9.91
N CYS A 60 -6.24 -5.43 -8.76
CA CYS A 60 -5.67 -6.15 -7.62
C CYS A 60 -5.34 -7.60 -8.01
N ALA A 61 -6.20 -8.28 -8.78
CA ALA A 61 -5.91 -9.62 -9.28
C ALA A 61 -4.68 -9.64 -10.21
N VAL A 62 -4.58 -8.65 -11.10
CA VAL A 62 -3.39 -8.46 -11.95
C VAL A 62 -2.14 -8.13 -11.10
N ALA A 63 -2.27 -7.29 -10.08
CA ALA A 63 -1.20 -6.92 -9.18
C ALA A 63 -0.64 -8.14 -8.46
N ILE A 64 -1.52 -9.01 -7.92
CA ILE A 64 -1.11 -10.26 -7.28
C ILE A 64 -0.30 -11.14 -8.26
N VAL A 65 -0.78 -11.34 -9.48
CA VAL A 65 -0.08 -12.15 -10.49
C VAL A 65 1.28 -11.53 -10.83
N ILE A 66 1.33 -10.22 -11.09
CA ILE A 66 2.58 -9.52 -11.42
C ILE A 66 3.57 -9.62 -10.26
N SER A 67 3.14 -9.37 -9.02
CA SER A 67 4.01 -9.46 -7.85
C SER A 67 4.56 -10.86 -7.61
N VAL A 68 3.75 -11.92 -7.85
CA VAL A 68 4.26 -13.30 -7.84
C VAL A 68 5.33 -13.49 -8.91
N LEU A 69 5.11 -13.01 -10.14
CA LEU A 69 6.13 -13.07 -11.20
C LEU A 69 7.40 -12.30 -10.84
N LEU A 70 7.28 -11.14 -10.17
CA LEU A 70 8.42 -10.36 -9.69
C LEU A 70 9.19 -11.10 -8.59
N ILE A 71 8.50 -11.75 -7.64
CA ILE A 71 9.14 -12.60 -6.62
C ILE A 71 9.95 -13.72 -7.28
N LEU A 72 9.36 -14.40 -8.29
CA LEU A 72 10.05 -15.44 -9.05
C LEU A 72 11.25 -14.91 -9.84
N LYS A 73 11.19 -13.67 -10.33
CA LYS A 73 12.34 -13.02 -10.96
C LYS A 73 13.42 -12.63 -9.94
N SER A 74 13.03 -12.15 -8.76
CA SER A 74 13.97 -11.85 -7.67
C SER A 74 14.73 -13.10 -7.20
N GLU A 75 14.10 -14.28 -7.18
CA GLU A 75 14.78 -15.54 -6.82
C GLU A 75 15.95 -15.88 -7.76
N LYS A 76 15.87 -15.48 -9.02
CA LYS A 76 16.93 -15.74 -10.01
C LYS A 76 18.19 -14.89 -9.77
N LYS A 77 18.09 -13.78 -9.04
CA LYS A 77 19.21 -12.88 -8.74
C LYS A 77 19.89 -13.25 -7.41
N ARG A 78 20.71 -14.31 -7.41
CA ARG A 78 21.23 -14.91 -6.16
C ARG A 78 22.20 -14.01 -5.39
N ALA A 79 22.95 -13.17 -6.10
CA ALA A 79 23.92 -12.23 -5.53
C ALA A 79 23.34 -10.82 -5.27
N ALA A 80 22.06 -10.59 -5.56
CA ALA A 80 21.46 -9.27 -5.38
C ALA A 80 21.25 -8.92 -3.90
N VAL A 81 21.81 -7.78 -3.51
CA VAL A 81 21.68 -7.19 -2.18
C VAL A 81 20.20 -6.92 -1.88
N GLY A 82 19.76 -7.29 -0.67
CA GLY A 82 18.41 -7.04 -0.19
C GLY A 82 17.32 -7.85 -0.91
N ARG A 83 17.69 -8.99 -1.52
CA ARG A 83 16.72 -9.84 -2.24
C ARG A 83 15.57 -10.32 -1.35
N ARG A 84 15.87 -10.81 -0.14
CA ARG A 84 14.85 -11.36 0.77
C ARG A 84 13.91 -10.26 1.26
N GLU A 85 14.48 -9.10 1.50
CA GLU A 85 13.84 -7.87 1.89
C GLU A 85 12.90 -7.33 0.80
N MET A 86 13.33 -7.34 -0.46
CA MET A 86 12.48 -7.02 -1.62
C MET A 86 11.33 -8.01 -1.77
N GLN A 87 11.57 -9.31 -1.53
CA GLN A 87 10.50 -10.31 -1.53
C GLN A 87 9.48 -10.07 -0.41
N MET A 88 9.92 -9.70 0.79
CA MET A 88 9.02 -9.33 1.89
C MET A 88 8.12 -8.14 1.51
N PHE A 89 8.68 -7.11 0.85
CA PHE A 89 7.90 -5.99 0.32
C PHE A 89 6.84 -6.45 -0.70
N LEU A 90 7.22 -7.29 -1.67
CA LEU A 90 6.30 -7.80 -2.69
C LEU A 90 5.21 -8.70 -2.08
N VAL A 91 5.54 -9.51 -1.06
CA VAL A 91 4.55 -10.29 -0.31
C VAL A 91 3.58 -9.37 0.43
N GLY A 92 4.08 -8.31 1.09
CA GLY A 92 3.24 -7.28 1.71
C GLY A 92 2.26 -6.67 0.71
N TYR A 93 2.73 -6.30 -0.49
CA TYR A 93 1.89 -5.73 -1.54
C TYR A 93 0.85 -6.73 -2.10
N ILE A 94 1.18 -8.03 -2.18
CA ILE A 94 0.19 -9.08 -2.51
C ILE A 94 -0.91 -9.12 -1.44
N LEU A 95 -0.56 -9.10 -0.16
CA LEU A 95 -1.54 -9.14 0.93
C LEU A 95 -2.41 -7.87 0.96
N ILE A 96 -1.83 -6.69 0.69
CA ILE A 96 -2.57 -5.43 0.50
C ILE A 96 -3.59 -5.60 -0.63
N SER A 97 -3.15 -6.07 -1.79
CA SER A 97 -4.02 -6.27 -2.97
C SER A 97 -5.17 -7.23 -2.68
N ILE A 98 -4.93 -8.31 -1.92
CA ILE A 98 -6.00 -9.22 -1.48
C ILE A 98 -7.01 -8.50 -0.58
N CYS A 99 -6.54 -7.70 0.38
CA CYS A 99 -7.42 -6.99 1.30
C CYS A 99 -8.18 -5.84 0.63
N GLU A 100 -7.58 -5.19 -0.38
CA GLU A 100 -8.21 -4.14 -1.18
C GLU A 100 -9.46 -4.64 -1.91
N ILE A 101 -9.41 -5.86 -2.47
CA ILE A 101 -10.58 -6.51 -3.11
C ILE A 101 -11.79 -6.53 -2.17
N PHE A 102 -11.58 -6.78 -0.88
CA PHE A 102 -12.67 -6.93 0.10
C PHE A 102 -13.03 -5.64 0.85
N SER A 103 -12.10 -4.71 0.98
CA SER A 103 -12.32 -3.45 1.71
C SER A 103 -12.73 -2.29 0.79
N VAL A 104 -12.07 -2.13 -0.35
CA VAL A 104 -12.29 -1.05 -1.32
C VAL A 104 -13.13 -1.52 -2.51
N GLY A 105 -13.06 -2.81 -2.87
CA GLY A 105 -13.83 -3.41 -3.97
C GLY A 105 -15.36 -3.45 -3.77
N VAL A 106 -15.91 -2.92 -2.68
CA VAL A 106 -17.36 -2.88 -2.39
C VAL A 106 -18.04 -4.23 -2.64
N PHE A 107 -17.37 -5.32 -2.28
CA PHE A 107 -17.92 -6.66 -2.38
C PHE A 107 -19.08 -6.80 -1.37
N PRO A 108 -20.20 -7.48 -1.70
CA PRO A 108 -21.35 -7.62 -0.80
C PRO A 108 -21.04 -8.59 0.36
N LEU A 109 -20.20 -8.14 1.29
CA LEU A 109 -19.76 -8.86 2.47
C LEU A 109 -20.63 -8.51 3.68
N ASN A 110 -20.66 -9.43 4.64
CA ASN A 110 -21.09 -9.13 6.01
C ASN A 110 -20.26 -7.96 6.58
N SER A 111 -20.88 -7.09 7.37
CA SER A 111 -20.27 -5.88 7.92
C SER A 111 -19.02 -6.19 8.76
N THR A 112 -19.08 -7.19 9.64
CA THR A 112 -17.94 -7.62 10.47
C THR A 112 -16.77 -8.10 9.62
N VAL A 113 -17.05 -8.90 8.58
CA VAL A 113 -16.01 -9.39 7.66
C VAL A 113 -15.34 -8.22 6.95
N ARG A 114 -16.11 -7.22 6.53
CA ARG A 114 -15.57 -6.02 5.88
C ARG A 114 -14.69 -5.20 6.83
N VAL A 115 -15.12 -5.02 8.07
CA VAL A 115 -14.31 -4.36 9.12
C VAL A 115 -12.98 -5.07 9.31
N VAL A 116 -12.99 -6.41 9.41
CA VAL A 116 -11.76 -7.20 9.59
C VAL A 116 -10.82 -7.04 8.39
N PHE A 117 -11.32 -7.16 7.15
CA PHE A 117 -10.49 -6.95 5.97
C PHE A 117 -9.97 -5.51 5.87
N SER A 118 -10.78 -4.50 6.20
CA SER A 118 -10.35 -3.10 6.27
C SER A 118 -9.24 -2.89 7.29
N ALA A 119 -9.36 -3.47 8.49
CA ALA A 119 -8.35 -3.32 9.53
C ALA A 119 -7.02 -4.00 9.16
N ILE A 120 -7.08 -5.21 8.59
CA ILE A 120 -5.91 -5.90 8.06
C ILE A 120 -5.28 -5.09 6.92
N HIS A 121 -6.10 -4.55 6.00
CA HIS A 121 -5.61 -3.72 4.90
C HIS A 121 -4.82 -2.51 5.41
N ILE A 122 -5.39 -1.75 6.36
CA ILE A 122 -4.77 -0.56 6.93
C ILE A 122 -3.44 -0.92 7.63
N GLY A 123 -3.44 -1.97 8.46
CA GLY A 123 -2.22 -2.43 9.11
C GLY A 123 -1.14 -2.89 8.13
N LEU A 124 -1.53 -3.57 7.04
CA LEU A 124 -0.60 -4.02 6.00
C LEU A 124 0.00 -2.85 5.22
N ILE A 125 -0.74 -1.77 4.96
CA ILE A 125 -0.20 -0.55 4.34
C ILE A 125 0.90 0.04 5.22
N THR A 126 0.65 0.19 6.52
CA THR A 126 1.65 0.69 7.47
C THR A 126 2.88 -0.21 7.53
N ALA A 127 2.69 -1.53 7.65
CA ALA A 127 3.79 -2.47 7.73
C ALA A 127 4.59 -2.57 6.43
N THR A 128 3.95 -2.55 5.27
CA THR A 128 4.61 -2.72 3.96
C THR A 128 5.42 -1.48 3.58
N THR A 129 4.91 -0.28 3.87
CA THR A 129 5.68 0.96 3.67
C THR A 129 6.86 1.06 4.63
N TRP A 130 6.70 0.57 5.87
CA TRP A 130 7.83 0.40 6.80
C TRP A 130 8.89 -0.56 6.25
N ILE A 131 8.48 -1.75 5.77
CA ILE A 131 9.39 -2.71 5.13
C ILE A 131 10.16 -2.03 3.99
N LEU A 132 9.46 -1.33 3.09
CA LEU A 132 10.10 -0.64 1.97
C LEU A 132 11.15 0.37 2.44
N MET A 133 10.84 1.18 3.46
CA MET A 133 11.79 2.15 4.03
C MET A 133 13.00 1.46 4.68
N THR A 134 12.78 0.38 5.45
CA THR A 134 13.89 -0.38 6.04
C THR A 134 14.76 -1.07 4.98
N ASN A 135 14.18 -1.46 3.84
CA ASN A 135 14.95 -2.01 2.72
C ASN A 135 15.96 -0.99 2.19
N ALA A 136 15.60 0.30 2.09
CA ALA A 136 16.55 1.34 1.70
C ALA A 136 17.70 1.50 2.71
N ILE A 137 17.44 1.33 4.01
CA ILE A 137 18.49 1.35 5.04
C ILE A 137 19.46 0.19 4.85
N ILE A 138 18.93 -1.01 4.56
CA ILE A 138 19.74 -2.21 4.32
C ILE A 138 20.61 -2.06 3.06
N GLY A 139 20.15 -1.28 2.06
CA GLY A 139 20.94 -0.92 0.88
C GLY A 139 22.28 -0.23 1.19
N TYR A 140 22.42 0.42 2.35
CA TYR A 140 23.69 1.01 2.80
C TYR A 140 24.68 -0.02 3.37
N GLN A 141 24.31 -1.30 3.43
CA GLN A 141 25.14 -2.39 3.94
C GLN A 141 25.63 -2.16 5.38
N LEU A 142 24.84 -1.44 6.19
CA LEU A 142 25.13 -1.26 7.62
C LEU A 142 24.90 -2.55 8.42
N ILE A 143 24.04 -3.42 7.90
CA ILE A 143 23.74 -4.76 8.39
C ILE A 143 23.81 -5.67 7.18
N ASP A 144 24.45 -6.83 7.32
CA ASP A 144 24.53 -7.84 6.26
C ASP A 144 23.10 -8.27 5.84
N ASP A 145 22.77 -8.05 4.56
CA ASP A 145 21.47 -8.36 4.00
C ASP A 145 21.22 -9.87 3.92
N GLY A 146 19.96 -10.29 3.99
CA GLY A 146 19.60 -11.71 3.97
C GLY A 146 20.05 -12.53 5.18
N THR A 147 20.73 -11.93 6.16
CA THR A 147 21.04 -12.58 7.43
C THR A 147 19.77 -12.79 8.27
N PRO A 148 19.73 -13.81 9.15
CA PRO A 148 18.61 -13.98 10.07
C PRO A 148 18.35 -12.74 10.92
N LEU A 149 19.40 -11.96 11.24
CA LEU A 149 19.28 -10.71 11.98
C LEU A 149 18.57 -9.64 11.15
N SER A 150 19.03 -9.36 9.93
CA SER A 150 18.39 -8.39 9.01
C SER A 150 16.91 -8.71 8.81
N ILE A 151 16.63 -9.96 8.42
CA ILE A 151 15.26 -10.43 8.15
C ILE A 151 14.39 -10.31 9.41
N SER A 152 14.90 -10.71 10.58
CA SER A 152 14.13 -10.65 11.83
C SER A 152 13.87 -9.21 12.25
N LEU A 153 14.82 -8.30 12.09
CA LEU A 153 14.64 -6.88 12.43
C LEU A 153 13.54 -6.25 11.58
N VAL A 154 13.58 -6.47 10.26
CA VAL A 154 12.54 -5.98 9.34
C VAL A 154 11.19 -6.61 9.67
N LEU A 155 11.14 -7.95 9.79
CA LEU A 155 9.89 -8.67 9.98
C LEU A 155 9.24 -8.36 11.33
N VAL A 156 9.99 -8.41 12.43
CA VAL A 156 9.44 -8.16 13.77
C VAL A 156 8.94 -6.73 13.90
N SER A 157 9.73 -5.74 13.43
CA SER A 157 9.30 -4.33 13.50
C SER A 157 8.05 -4.07 12.63
N ALA A 158 7.98 -4.67 11.44
CA ALA A 158 6.80 -4.59 10.59
C ALA A 158 5.57 -5.26 11.23
N VAL A 159 5.75 -6.44 11.86
CA VAL A 159 4.66 -7.15 12.56
C VAL A 159 4.14 -6.34 13.74
N VAL A 160 5.00 -5.66 14.51
CA VAL A 160 4.56 -4.78 15.60
C VAL A 160 3.68 -3.64 15.06
N LEU A 161 4.09 -3.00 13.95
CA LEU A 161 3.28 -1.94 13.33
C LEU A 161 1.97 -2.48 12.73
N PHE A 162 2.01 -3.66 12.11
CA PHE A 162 0.82 -4.34 11.59
C PHE A 162 -0.19 -4.62 12.71
N ILE A 163 0.25 -5.26 13.79
CA ILE A 163 -0.62 -5.62 14.93
C ILE A 163 -1.13 -4.35 15.63
N GLY A 164 -0.26 -3.38 15.91
CA GLY A 164 -0.64 -2.14 16.59
C GLY A 164 -1.67 -1.33 15.80
N THR A 165 -1.43 -1.14 14.51
CA THR A 165 -2.36 -0.40 13.63
C THR A 165 -3.64 -1.19 13.40
N GLY A 166 -3.54 -2.49 13.14
CA GLY A 166 -4.67 -3.38 12.94
C GLY A 166 -5.57 -3.49 14.18
N TYR A 167 -4.99 -3.51 15.37
CA TYR A 167 -5.75 -3.49 16.64
C TYR A 167 -6.59 -2.23 16.76
N ILE A 168 -6.00 -1.06 16.53
CA ILE A 168 -6.72 0.23 16.61
C ILE A 168 -7.84 0.27 15.57
N ALA A 169 -7.58 -0.20 14.35
CA ALA A 169 -8.58 -0.27 13.29
C ALA A 169 -9.73 -1.24 13.61
N LEU A 170 -9.42 -2.42 14.15
CA LEU A 170 -10.42 -3.41 14.59
C LEU A 170 -11.29 -2.86 15.72
N ASP A 171 -10.67 -2.30 16.75
CA ASP A 171 -11.40 -1.76 17.89
C ASP A 171 -12.28 -0.56 17.50
N THR A 172 -11.80 0.27 16.56
CA THR A 172 -12.61 1.35 15.97
C THR A 172 -13.84 0.79 15.26
N GLY A 173 -13.67 -0.20 14.38
CA GLY A 173 -14.78 -0.75 13.59
C GLY A 173 -15.70 -1.71 14.34
N LEU A 174 -15.23 -2.37 15.40
CA LEU A 174 -16.00 -3.36 16.15
C LEU A 174 -16.47 -2.88 17.53
N GLN A 175 -15.99 -1.72 17.97
CA GLN A 175 -16.41 -1.04 19.20
C GLN A 175 -16.32 -1.92 20.45
N TRP A 176 -15.29 -2.78 20.52
CA TRP A 176 -15.13 -3.74 21.62
C TRP A 176 -14.76 -3.08 22.95
N THR A 177 -13.95 -2.02 22.91
CA THR A 177 -13.57 -1.24 24.11
C THR A 177 -14.35 0.07 24.25
N SER A 178 -15.13 0.45 23.24
CA SER A 178 -15.79 1.76 23.11
C SER A 178 -14.85 2.98 23.13
N TYR A 179 -13.53 2.80 23.17
CA TYR A 179 -12.58 3.92 23.27
C TYR A 179 -12.64 4.86 22.05
N TRP A 180 -12.89 4.32 20.86
CA TRP A 180 -12.93 5.06 19.59
C TRP A 180 -14.35 5.38 19.10
N ASP A 181 -15.39 5.24 19.92
CA ASP A 181 -16.80 5.41 19.48
C ASP A 181 -17.10 6.83 18.99
N SER A 182 -16.38 7.83 19.50
CA SER A 182 -16.47 9.21 19.00
C SER A 182 -16.10 9.36 17.52
N SER A 183 -15.38 8.39 16.92
CA SER A 183 -15.01 8.41 15.50
C SER A 183 -16.19 8.17 14.54
N TYR A 184 -17.36 7.76 15.02
CA TYR A 184 -18.57 7.62 14.20
C TYR A 184 -19.30 8.95 14.00
N GLU A 185 -19.10 9.93 14.88
CA GLU A 185 -19.67 11.26 14.76
C GLU A 185 -18.84 12.12 13.81
N LEU A 186 -19.51 12.96 13.00
CA LEU A 186 -18.81 13.93 12.15
C LEU A 186 -17.95 14.87 13.01
N PRO A 187 -16.68 15.14 12.65
CA PRO A 187 -16.06 14.92 11.33
C PRO A 187 -15.28 13.58 11.20
N ASN A 188 -15.71 12.53 11.88
CA ASN A 188 -15.09 11.21 11.96
C ASN A 188 -13.64 11.29 12.39
N ARG A 189 -13.42 11.89 13.57
CA ARG A 189 -12.08 12.17 14.07
C ARG A 189 -11.45 10.91 14.67
N ASN A 190 -10.28 10.51 14.17
CA ASN A 190 -9.46 9.44 14.73
C ASN A 190 -7.96 9.74 14.52
N ILE A 191 -7.32 10.33 15.53
CA ILE A 191 -5.92 10.78 15.42
C ILE A 191 -4.96 9.60 15.25
N ALA A 192 -5.19 8.49 15.95
CA ALA A 192 -4.30 7.34 15.91
C ALA A 192 -4.26 6.72 14.52
N LEU A 193 -5.43 6.46 13.91
CA LEU A 193 -5.50 5.97 12.54
C LEU A 193 -4.95 7.00 11.57
N TYR A 194 -5.23 8.30 11.72
CA TYR A 194 -4.65 9.32 10.85
C TYR A 194 -3.11 9.26 10.83
N VAL A 195 -2.48 9.14 12.00
CA VAL A 195 -1.02 9.05 12.09
C VAL A 195 -0.50 7.73 11.51
N LEU A 196 -1.07 6.59 11.90
CA LEU A 196 -0.56 5.27 11.54
C LEU A 196 -0.86 4.87 10.09
N TYR A 197 -2.02 5.25 9.56
CA TYR A 197 -2.47 4.89 8.21
C TYR A 197 -2.07 5.93 7.15
N GLN A 198 -2.03 7.22 7.50
CA GLN A 198 -1.74 8.27 6.52
C GLN A 198 -0.31 8.81 6.66
N LEU A 199 0.04 9.30 7.85
CA LEU A 199 1.26 10.08 8.04
C LEU A 199 2.52 9.21 8.05
N ILE A 200 2.54 8.13 8.83
CA ILE A 200 3.69 7.23 8.94
C ILE A 200 4.01 6.58 7.58
N PRO A 201 3.04 6.06 6.80
CA PRO A 201 3.31 5.54 5.47
C PRO A 201 3.91 6.59 4.53
N LEU A 202 3.38 7.82 4.55
CA LEU A 202 3.93 8.92 3.76
C LEU A 202 5.38 9.25 4.16
N ILE A 203 5.67 9.33 5.46
CA ILE A 203 7.02 9.55 5.97
C ILE A 203 7.96 8.42 5.52
N CYS A 204 7.52 7.16 5.60
CA CYS A 204 8.30 6.01 5.17
C CYS A 204 8.63 6.10 3.66
N LEU A 205 7.67 6.46 2.83
CA LEU A 205 7.87 6.63 1.38
C LEU A 205 8.83 7.78 1.05
N VAL A 206 8.72 8.92 1.73
CA VAL A 206 9.64 10.05 1.56
C VAL A 206 11.04 9.68 2.04
N ALA A 207 11.16 9.03 3.19
CA ALA A 207 12.44 8.56 3.71
C ALA A 207 13.09 7.55 2.75
N PHE A 208 12.33 6.58 2.24
CA PHE A 208 12.79 5.65 1.21
C PHE A 208 13.34 6.38 -0.01
N PHE A 209 12.58 7.34 -0.57
CA PHE A 209 13.01 8.10 -1.74
C PHE A 209 14.30 8.90 -1.48
N VAL A 210 14.42 9.55 -0.32
CA VAL A 210 15.60 10.34 0.04
C VAL A 210 16.82 9.43 0.24
N LEU A 211 16.67 8.34 0.99
CA LEU A 211 17.74 7.37 1.25
C LEU A 211 18.25 6.77 -0.06
N GLU A 212 17.36 6.26 -0.91
CA GLU A 212 17.78 5.69 -2.20
C GLU A 212 18.42 6.73 -3.12
N THR A 213 17.90 7.96 -3.15
CA THR A 213 18.53 9.06 -3.91
C THR A 213 19.96 9.33 -3.45
N ILE A 214 20.20 9.33 -2.13
CA ILE A 214 21.55 9.50 -1.56
C ILE A 214 22.43 8.31 -1.95
N LEU A 215 21.93 7.07 -1.82
CA LEU A 215 22.66 5.86 -2.18
C LEU A 215 23.10 5.92 -3.66
N ILE A 216 22.19 6.26 -4.56
CA ILE A 216 22.48 6.36 -5.99
C ILE A 216 23.53 7.44 -6.28
N LEU A 217 23.34 8.65 -5.75
CA LEU A 217 24.18 9.81 -6.12
C LEU A 217 25.53 9.84 -5.41
N ARG A 218 25.61 9.32 -4.18
CA ARG A 218 26.82 9.41 -3.35
C ARG A 218 27.61 8.12 -3.29
N ILE A 219 26.95 6.96 -3.37
CA ILE A 219 27.61 5.66 -3.22
C ILE A 219 27.85 5.05 -4.60
N LEU A 220 26.80 4.88 -5.41
CA LEU A 220 26.91 4.24 -6.72
C LEU A 220 27.50 5.16 -7.79
N GLY A 221 27.14 6.45 -7.78
CA GLY A 221 27.59 7.41 -8.79
C GLY A 221 26.94 7.22 -10.17
N GLU A 222 25.87 6.41 -10.29
CA GLU A 222 25.16 6.17 -11.54
C GLU A 222 23.79 6.87 -11.55
N ILE A 223 23.51 7.71 -12.56
CA ILE A 223 22.26 8.49 -12.59
C ILE A 223 21.08 7.69 -13.17
N ARG A 224 21.34 6.59 -13.89
CA ARG A 224 20.29 5.82 -14.55
C ARG A 224 19.24 5.24 -13.59
N PRO A 225 19.61 4.64 -12.44
CA PRO A 225 18.62 4.18 -11.45
C PRO A 225 17.73 5.29 -10.88
N LEU A 226 18.23 6.54 -10.82
CA LEU A 226 17.46 7.68 -10.32
C LEU A 226 16.21 7.94 -11.16
N ALA A 227 16.28 7.72 -12.47
CA ALA A 227 15.12 7.89 -13.36
C ALA A 227 13.99 6.90 -13.00
N TYR A 228 14.31 5.67 -12.63
CA TYR A 228 13.31 4.69 -12.17
C TYR A 228 12.73 5.10 -10.80
N LEU A 229 13.57 5.53 -9.86
CA LEU A 229 13.12 5.98 -8.54
C LEU A 229 12.16 7.18 -8.65
N ILE A 230 12.51 8.19 -9.46
CA ILE A 230 11.63 9.34 -9.74
C ILE A 230 10.35 8.89 -10.45
N GLY A 231 10.46 8.00 -11.44
CA GLY A 231 9.32 7.46 -12.16
C GLY A 231 8.32 6.76 -11.23
N ALA A 232 8.80 5.93 -10.31
CA ALA A 232 7.96 5.27 -9.31
C ALA A 232 7.28 6.27 -8.38
N ALA A 233 8.01 7.27 -7.88
CA ALA A 233 7.45 8.30 -7.01
C ALA A 233 6.35 9.11 -7.70
N LEU A 234 6.56 9.49 -8.97
CA LEU A 234 5.57 10.20 -9.78
C LEU A 234 4.33 9.33 -10.05
N LEU A 235 4.51 8.07 -10.42
CA LEU A 235 3.41 7.14 -10.63
C LEU A 235 2.56 7.01 -9.35
N PHE A 236 3.18 6.76 -8.20
CA PHE A 236 2.47 6.68 -6.93
C PHE A 236 1.73 7.98 -6.61
N ALA A 237 2.39 9.14 -6.75
CA ALA A 237 1.79 10.44 -6.50
C ALA A 237 0.58 10.72 -7.41
N ILE A 238 0.65 10.34 -8.69
CA ILE A 238 -0.49 10.43 -9.62
C ILE A 238 -1.66 9.58 -9.11
N GLY A 239 -1.40 8.35 -8.66
CA GLY A 239 -2.41 7.49 -8.04
C GLY A 239 -3.09 8.15 -6.83
N GLN A 240 -2.31 8.76 -5.93
CA GLN A 240 -2.86 9.47 -4.76
C GLN A 240 -3.68 10.69 -5.17
N VAL A 241 -3.29 11.44 -6.20
CA VAL A 241 -4.08 12.56 -6.75
C VAL A 241 -5.42 12.05 -7.29
N PHE A 242 -5.42 10.94 -8.02
CA PHE A 242 -6.66 10.33 -8.49
C PHE A 242 -7.58 9.96 -7.34
N ASN A 243 -7.05 9.35 -6.28
CA ASN A 243 -7.84 8.91 -5.14
C ASN A 243 -8.38 10.09 -4.32
N TYR A 244 -7.51 10.98 -3.84
CA TYR A 244 -7.90 11.98 -2.84
C TYR A 244 -8.47 13.27 -3.44
N ALA A 245 -8.08 13.65 -4.67
CA ALA A 245 -8.46 14.94 -5.25
C ALA A 245 -9.49 14.81 -6.38
N ILE A 246 -9.32 13.80 -7.25
CA ILE A 246 -10.10 13.67 -8.49
C ILE A 246 -11.30 12.72 -8.33
N SER A 247 -11.22 11.75 -7.42
CA SER A 247 -12.15 10.62 -7.30
C SER A 247 -13.63 11.02 -7.30
N ARG A 248 -14.02 12.03 -6.50
CA ARG A 248 -15.41 12.53 -6.46
C ARG A 248 -15.93 12.97 -7.84
N TYR A 249 -15.10 13.66 -8.62
CA TYR A 249 -15.50 14.18 -9.93
C TYR A 249 -15.64 13.05 -10.95
N ILE A 250 -14.81 12.00 -10.83
CA ILE A 250 -14.95 10.77 -11.64
C ILE A 250 -16.24 10.05 -11.27
N CYS A 251 -16.53 9.92 -9.97
CA CYS A 251 -17.74 9.27 -9.49
C CYS A 251 -19.00 10.01 -9.97
N ASP A 252 -19.09 11.32 -9.77
CA ASP A 252 -20.23 12.13 -10.20
C ASP A 252 -20.37 12.10 -11.73
N GLY A 253 -19.27 12.31 -12.45
CA GLY A 253 -19.24 12.33 -13.92
C GLY A 253 -19.62 10.99 -14.57
N THR A 254 -19.43 9.87 -13.86
CA THR A 254 -19.81 8.53 -14.34
C THR A 254 -21.11 8.00 -13.72
N SER A 255 -21.83 8.84 -12.95
CA SER A 255 -23.05 8.46 -12.24
C SER A 255 -22.85 7.27 -11.28
N GLY A 256 -21.73 7.25 -10.57
CA GLY A 256 -21.39 6.25 -9.56
C GLY A 256 -20.94 4.90 -10.13
N LYS A 257 -20.49 4.84 -11.39
CA LYS A 257 -19.99 3.60 -12.01
C LYS A 257 -18.56 3.28 -11.60
N ILE A 258 -17.69 4.29 -11.58
CA ILE A 258 -16.28 4.19 -11.21
C ILE A 258 -15.88 5.41 -10.39
N ASP A 259 -14.81 5.30 -9.60
CA ASP A 259 -14.21 6.40 -8.84
C ASP A 259 -12.69 6.40 -9.02
N GLY A 260 -11.98 7.22 -8.24
CA GLY A 260 -10.53 7.37 -8.34
C GLY A 260 -9.74 6.16 -7.83
N ALA A 261 -10.34 5.28 -7.02
CA ALA A 261 -9.65 4.11 -6.47
C ALA A 261 -9.15 3.16 -7.57
N LEU A 262 -9.90 3.01 -8.68
CA LEU A 262 -9.44 2.28 -9.86
C LEU A 262 -8.05 2.74 -10.34
N PHE A 263 -7.87 4.05 -10.47
CA PHE A 263 -6.65 4.64 -10.98
C PHE A 263 -5.55 4.59 -9.93
N GLU A 264 -5.90 4.77 -8.65
CA GLU A 264 -4.97 4.55 -7.55
C GLU A 264 -4.37 3.14 -7.59
N THR A 265 -5.20 2.09 -7.68
CA THR A 265 -4.73 0.70 -7.80
C THR A 265 -3.79 0.52 -9.00
N LEU A 266 -4.16 1.09 -10.16
CA LEU A 266 -3.35 1.00 -11.39
C LEU A 266 -1.98 1.65 -11.22
N PHE A 267 -1.96 2.90 -10.76
CA PHE A 267 -0.73 3.68 -10.65
C PHE A 267 0.16 3.19 -9.51
N THR A 268 -0.42 2.67 -8.43
CA THR A 268 0.31 1.99 -7.35
C THR A 268 0.95 0.69 -7.87
N LEU A 269 0.25 -0.12 -8.66
CA LEU A 269 0.83 -1.30 -9.32
C LEU A 269 2.01 -0.92 -10.22
N LEU A 270 1.84 0.10 -11.08
CA LEU A 270 2.92 0.57 -11.94
C LEU A 270 4.12 1.08 -11.11
N ALA A 271 3.87 1.82 -10.03
CA ALA A 271 4.91 2.26 -9.12
C ALA A 271 5.68 1.08 -8.50
N VAL A 272 4.98 0.04 -8.02
CA VAL A 272 5.62 -1.18 -7.46
C VAL A 272 6.47 -1.90 -8.51
N VAL A 273 6.00 -2.01 -9.75
CA VAL A 273 6.79 -2.59 -10.85
C VAL A 273 8.06 -1.76 -11.09
N VAL A 274 7.95 -0.43 -11.13
CA VAL A 274 9.11 0.44 -11.34
C VAL A 274 10.07 0.42 -10.14
N ILE A 275 9.58 0.30 -8.90
CA ILE A 275 10.43 0.06 -7.71
C ILE A 275 11.21 -1.24 -7.84
N TRP A 276 10.58 -2.31 -8.33
CA TRP A 276 11.30 -3.57 -8.58
C TRP A 276 12.36 -3.43 -9.67
N VAL A 277 12.05 -2.69 -10.76
CA VAL A 277 13.03 -2.39 -11.82
C VAL A 277 14.19 -1.55 -11.27
N PHE A 278 13.89 -0.56 -10.44
CA PHE A 278 14.86 0.25 -9.73
C PHE A 278 15.80 -0.63 -8.89
N TRP A 279 15.26 -1.45 -8.00
CA TRP A 279 16.04 -2.40 -7.20
C TRP A 279 16.89 -3.32 -8.07
N SER A 280 16.29 -3.90 -9.11
CA SER A 280 17.00 -4.75 -10.06
C SER A 280 18.14 -4.04 -10.78
N SER A 281 18.09 -2.70 -10.93
CA SER A 281 19.09 -1.92 -11.64
C SER A 281 20.28 -1.50 -10.76
N ILE A 282 20.10 -1.44 -9.44
CA ILE A 282 21.17 -1.09 -8.48
C ILE A 282 21.90 -2.32 -7.95
N THR A 283 21.33 -3.52 -8.11
CA THR A 283 21.97 -4.78 -7.73
C THR A 283 22.73 -5.35 -8.93
N GLU A 284 24.03 -5.60 -8.79
CA GLU A 284 24.87 -6.18 -9.86
C GLU A 284 24.29 -7.50 -10.38
N ASP A 285 24.08 -7.59 -11.69
CA ASP A 285 23.82 -8.87 -12.36
C ASP A 285 25.11 -9.69 -12.40
N ASP A 286 25.01 -10.96 -12.04
CA ASP A 286 26.10 -11.94 -11.98
C ASP A 286 27.14 -11.70 -13.09
N TRP A 287 28.38 -11.39 -12.69
CA TRP A 287 29.52 -11.37 -13.61
C TRP A 287 29.49 -12.66 -14.45
N PRO A 288 29.69 -12.60 -15.78
CA PRO A 288 29.79 -13.81 -16.56
C PRO A 288 30.96 -14.62 -15.99
N ILE A 289 30.64 -15.76 -15.38
CA ILE A 289 31.65 -16.71 -14.91
C ILE A 289 32.45 -17.06 -16.16
N GLN A 290 33.68 -16.56 -16.23
CA GLN A 290 34.59 -16.98 -17.29
C GLN A 290 34.71 -18.48 -17.15
N THR A 291 34.17 -19.20 -18.13
CA THR A 291 34.41 -20.63 -18.28
C THR A 291 35.91 -20.75 -18.48
N THR A 292 36.59 -21.23 -17.45
CA THR A 292 38.02 -21.50 -17.47
C THR A 292 38.29 -22.42 -18.64
N THR A 293 38.83 -21.87 -19.72
CA THR A 293 39.49 -22.64 -20.77
C THR A 293 40.58 -23.46 -20.10
N THR A 294 40.37 -24.77 -20.07
CA THR A 294 41.34 -25.78 -19.70
C THR A 294 42.61 -25.56 -20.53
N TYR A 295 43.71 -25.22 -19.85
CA TYR A 295 45.05 -25.41 -20.40
C TYR A 295 45.30 -26.92 -20.47
N GLU A 296 45.29 -27.47 -21.68
CA GLU A 296 45.93 -28.77 -21.93
C GLU A 296 47.44 -28.55 -22.14
N PRO A 297 48.28 -29.47 -21.63
CA PRO A 297 49.74 -29.35 -21.56
C PRO A 297 50.47 -29.44 -22.90
#